data_AF-A0A5C9EFT8-F1
#
_entry.id   AF-A0A5C9EFT8-F1
#
_cell.length_a   1.000
_cell.length_b   1.000
_cell.length_c   1.000
_cell.angle_alpha   90.00
_cell.angle_beta   90.00
_cell.angle_gamma   90.00
#
_symmetry.space_group_name_H-M   'P 1'
#
loop_
_entity.id
_entity.type
_entity.pdbx_description
1 polymer ?
#
loop_
_entity_poly.entity_id
_entity_poly.type
_entity_poly.pdbx_seq_one_letter_code
_entity_poly.pdbx_strand_id
1 'polypeptide(L)' 'MPNTRYRTVRIPEALVDSILKIIEEKKELGYRSHSEFIIDAVRRRVEDLLSDQKKSEQNK' A
#
# COMPACT_ATOMS: atom_id res chain seq x y z
N MET A 1 -15.90 -3.95 12.31
CA MET A 1 -14.77 -3.05 12.63
C MET A 1 -15.29 -1.63 12.58
N PRO A 2 -15.13 -0.81 13.64
CA PRO A 2 -15.83 0.47 13.76
C PRO A 2 -15.32 1.48 12.72
N ASN A 3 -16.22 1.86 11.81
CA ASN A 3 -16.16 3.02 10.90
C ASN A 3 -14.92 3.18 9.99
N THR A 4 -14.61 2.16 9.18
CA THR A 4 -13.69 2.34 8.04
C THR A 4 -14.34 3.24 6.98
N ARG A 5 -14.02 4.55 7.01
CA ARG A 5 -14.41 5.45 5.92
C ARG A 5 -13.43 5.28 4.77
N TYR A 6 -13.92 4.76 3.65
CA TYR A 6 -13.13 4.64 2.42
C TYR A 6 -13.08 5.99 1.70
N ARG A 7 -11.93 6.30 1.10
CA ARG A 7 -11.77 7.44 0.18
C ARG A 7 -11.25 6.92 -1.15
N THR A 8 -11.82 7.43 -2.24
CA THR A 8 -11.33 7.16 -3.59
C THR A 8 -10.17 8.10 -3.90
N VAL A 9 -9.07 7.54 -4.38
CA VAL A 9 -7.91 8.29 -4.89
C VAL A 9 -7.78 8.08 -6.39
N ARG A 10 -7.31 9.10 -7.10
CA ARG A 10 -7.00 8.98 -8.53
C ARG A 10 -5.56 8.52 -8.67
N ILE A 11 -5.36 7.41 -9.39
CA ILE A 11 -4.05 6.81 -9.65
C ILE A 11 -3.86 6.80 -11.17
N PRO A 12 -2.66 7.13 -11.67
CA PRO A 12 -2.37 7.03 -13.10
C PRO A 12 -2.59 5.60 -13.61
N GLU A 13 -3.23 5.48 -14.78
CA GLU A 13 -3.56 4.19 -15.41
C GLU A 13 -2.30 3.33 -15.63
N ALA A 14 -1.21 3.92 -16.13
CA ALA A 14 0.05 3.23 -16.34
C ALA A 14 0.63 2.58 -15.06
N LEU A 15 0.35 3.17 -13.89
CA LEU A 15 0.77 2.57 -12.60
C LEU A 15 -0.10 1.35 -12.28
N VAL A 16 -1.41 1.45 -12.52
CA VAL A 16 -2.34 0.33 -12.33
C VAL A 16 -1.98 -0.81 -13.28
N ASP A 17 -1.65 -0.53 -14.53
CA ASP A 17 -1.18 -1.54 -15.49
C ASP A 17 0.08 -2.24 -15.01
N SER A 18 1.02 -1.49 -14.45
CA SER A 18 2.25 -2.04 -13.87
C SER A 18 1.94 -2.97 -12.70
N ILE A 19 0.97 -2.60 -11.84
CA ILE A 19 0.52 -3.43 -10.73
C ILE A 19 -0.15 -4.71 -11.24
N LEU A 20 -1.02 -4.60 -12.25
CA LEU A 20 -1.71 -5.76 -12.84
C LEU A 20 -0.71 -6.75 -13.44
N LYS A 21 0.31 -6.27 -14.15
CA LYS A 21 1.41 -7.12 -14.65
C LYS A 21 2.14 -7.84 -13.53
N ILE A 22 2.49 -7.14 -12.46
CA ILE A 22 3.17 -7.75 -11.30
C ILE A 22 2.31 -8.84 -10.65
N ILE A 23 0.99 -8.59 -10.51
CA ILE A 23 0.06 -9.58 -9.95
C ILE A 23 -0.04 -10.82 -10.85
N GLU A 24 -0.04 -10.64 -12.17
CA GLU A 24 -0.13 -11.73 -13.14
C GLU A 24 1.18 -12.55 -13.20
N GLU A 25 2.33 -11.87 -13.23
CA GLU A 25 3.65 -12.50 -13.32
C GLU A 25 4.07 -13.16 -12.00
N LYS A 26 3.70 -12.59 -10.86
CA LYS A 26 4.11 -13.04 -9.52
C LYS A 26 2.92 -13.54 -8.71
N LYS A 27 2.28 -14.61 -9.18
CA LYS A 27 1.13 -15.25 -8.50
C LYS A 27 1.45 -15.72 -7.08
N GLU A 28 2.72 -15.96 -6.77
CA GLU A 28 3.22 -16.28 -5.43
C GLU A 28 2.97 -15.18 -4.38
N LEU A 29 2.74 -13.94 -4.81
CA LEU A 29 2.42 -12.83 -3.92
C LEU A 29 1.00 -12.91 -3.34
N GLY A 30 0.11 -13.73 -3.92
CA GLY A 30 -1.20 -14.03 -3.35
C GLY A 30 -2.25 -12.91 -3.43
N TYR A 31 -1.95 -11.80 -4.10
CA TYR A 31 -2.91 -10.71 -4.29
C TYR A 31 -4.01 -11.10 -5.28
N ARG A 32 -5.29 -10.86 -4.94
CA ARG A 32 -6.44 -11.17 -5.82
C ARG A 32 -6.88 -9.96 -6.64
N SER A 33 -6.47 -8.76 -6.24
CA SER A 33 -6.81 -7.51 -6.91
C SER A 33 -5.73 -6.44 -6.77
N HIS A 34 -5.67 -5.51 -7.72
CA HIS A 34 -4.81 -4.32 -7.63
C HIS A 34 -5.12 -3.49 -6.38
N SER A 35 -6.38 -3.44 -5.94
CA SER A 35 -6.79 -2.74 -4.72
C SER A 35 -6.13 -3.32 -3.47
N GLU A 36 -6.08 -4.65 -3.34
CA GLU A 36 -5.38 -5.29 -2.21
C GLU A 36 -3.89 -4.98 -2.22
N PHE A 37 -3.26 -5.03 -3.39
CA PHE A 37 -1.86 -4.68 -3.54
C PHE A 37 -1.59 -3.23 -3.12
N ILE A 38 -2.42 -2.28 -3.59
CA ILE A 38 -2.28 -0.86 -3.27
C ILE A 38 -2.45 -0.62 -1.77
N ILE A 39 -3.47 -1.24 -1.15
CA ILE A 39 -3.73 -1.08 0.29
C ILE A 39 -2.53 -1.61 1.10
N ASP A 40 -2.00 -2.77 0.76
CA ASP A 40 -0.86 -3.37 1.45
C ASP A 40 0.41 -2.54 1.27
N ALA A 41 0.72 -2.13 0.04
CA ALA A 41 1.88 -1.30 -0.28
C ALA A 41 1.82 0.07 0.44
N VAL A 42 0.66 0.72 0.43
CA VAL A 42 0.46 1.99 1.13
C VAL A 42 0.55 1.80 2.64
N ARG A 43 -0.04 0.72 3.19
CA ARG A 43 0.06 0.42 4.63
C ARG A 43 1.50 0.27 5.07
N ARG A 44 2.27 -0.61 4.41
CA ARG A 44 3.69 -0.84 4.73
C ARG A 44 4.48 0.46 4.67
N ARG A 45 4.29 1.26 3.61
CA ARG A 45 5.00 2.53 3.44
C ARG A 45 4.65 3.55 4.53
N VAL A 46 3.38 3.63 4.93
CA VAL A 46 2.94 4.51 6.02
C VAL A 46 3.48 4.04 7.37
N GLU A 47 3.44 2.73 7.64
CA GLU A 47 3.99 2.15 8.88
C GLU A 47 5.50 2.40 9.00
N ASP A 48 6.25 2.17 7.92
CA ASP A 48 7.69 2.44 7.86
C ASP A 48 7.98 3.91 8.20
N LEU A 49 7.30 4.84 7.53
CA LEU A 49 7.50 6.27 7.73
C LEU A 49 7.08 6.74 9.14
N LEU A 50 5.98 6.20 9.68
CA LEU A 50 5.56 6.52 11.06
C LEU A 50 6.52 5.93 12.11
N SER A 51 7.10 4.76 11.83
CA SER A 51 8.07 4.13 12.72
C SER A 51 9.42 4.84 12.71
N ASP A 52 9.83 5.37 11.56
CA ASP A 52 11.05 6.18 11.43
C ASP A 52 10.95 7.50 12.20
N GLN A 53 9.78 8.16 12.19
CA GLN A 53 9.54 9.39 12.95
C GLN A 53 9.66 9.17 14.48
N LYS A 54 9.20 8.03 14.99
CA LYS A 54 9.28 7.70 16.42
C LYS A 54 10.72 7.49 16.91
N LYS A 55 11.62 7.01 16.05
CA LYS A 55 13.04 6.84 16.40
C LYS A 55 13.78 8.18 16.54
N SER A 56 13.34 9.21 15.82
CA SER A 56 13.92 10.56 15.90
C SER A 56 13.49 11.38 17.12
N GLU A 57 12.30 11.11 17.70
CA GLU A 57 11.80 11.88 18.86
C GLU A 57 12.26 11.33 20.22
N GLN A 58 12.72 10.07 20.29
CA GLN A 58 13.09 9.44 21.56
C GLN A 58 14.57 9.65 21.95
N ASN A 59 15.33 10.37 21.12
CA ASN A 59 16.76 10.61 21.31
C ASN A 59 17.10 12.09 21.61
N LYS A 60 16.16 12.84 22.18
CA LYS A 60 16.31 14.27 22.50
C LYS A 60 16.03 14.57 23.96
#